data_AF-A0A0F8YP02-F1
#
_entry.id   AF-A0A0F8YP02-F1
#
_cell.length_a   1.000
_cell.length_b   1.000
_cell.length_c   1.000
_cell.angle_alpha   90.00
_cell.angle_beta   90.00
_cell.angle_gamma   90.00
#
_symmetry.space_group_name_H-M   'P 1'
#
loop_
_entity.id
_entity.type
_entity.pdbx_description
1 polymer ?
#
loop_
_entity_poly.entity_id
_entity_poly.type
_entity_poly.pdbx_seq_one_letter_code
_entity_poly.pdbx_strand_id
1 'polypeptide(L)'
;MNRRTYSDDYDTLRISYPPGLDNKCIICGNDVTYCYSDNGKLVRTLEGEIYQVVNYYSCTNKDCKMSKIVFNPSPRIDYSGRHFGADVFR
;
A
#
# COMPACT_ATOMS: atom_id res chain seq x y z
N MET A 1 -18.20 2.94 -4.68
CA MET A 1 -18.31 3.09 -6.14
C MET A 1 -16.89 3.03 -6.69
N ASN A 2 -16.55 2.01 -7.48
CA ASN A 2 -15.20 1.86 -8.02
C ASN A 2 -14.95 2.99 -9.04
N ARG A 3 -13.85 3.72 -8.87
CA ARG A 3 -13.48 4.83 -9.73
C ARG A 3 -12.51 4.34 -10.82
N ARG A 4 -12.39 5.10 -11.92
CA ARG A 4 -11.54 4.70 -13.04
C ARG A 4 -10.07 4.85 -12.64
N THR A 5 -9.22 3.93 -13.07
CA THR A 5 -7.77 3.97 -12.79
C THR A 5 -7.08 5.17 -13.47
N TYR A 6 -7.74 5.82 -14.44
CA TYR A 6 -7.25 7.03 -15.08
C TYR A 6 -8.44 8.00 -15.18
N SER A 7 -8.26 9.21 -14.64
CA SER A 7 -9.26 10.26 -14.56
C SER A 7 -8.54 11.60 -14.62
N ASP A 8 -9.13 12.59 -15.30
CA ASP A 8 -8.56 13.94 -15.34
C ASP A 8 -8.73 14.66 -13.98
N ASP A 9 -9.63 14.16 -13.13
CA ASP A 9 -9.98 14.75 -11.83
C ASP A 9 -9.04 14.35 -10.67
N TYR A 10 -8.24 13.29 -10.82
CA TYR A 10 -7.34 12.79 -9.76
C TYR A 10 -6.21 11.95 -10.32
N ASP A 11 -5.05 12.03 -9.69
CA ASP A 11 -3.92 11.16 -10.00
C ASP A 11 -4.10 9.78 -9.39
N THR A 12 -3.72 8.73 -10.14
CA THR A 12 -3.73 7.37 -9.60
C THR A 12 -2.33 6.94 -9.21
N LEU A 13 -2.15 6.65 -7.92
CA LEU A 13 -0.90 6.09 -7.41
C LEU A 13 -1.07 4.59 -7.12
N ARG A 14 -0.26 3.77 -7.77
CA ARG A 14 -0.23 2.32 -7.52
C ARG A 14 0.94 1.94 -6.62
N ILE A 15 0.62 1.52 -5.40
CA ILE A 15 1.61 1.10 -4.41
C ILE A 15 1.95 -0.38 -4.61
N SER A 16 3.14 -0.63 -5.15
CA SER A 16 3.69 -1.98 -5.35
C SER A 16 4.57 -2.41 -4.17
N TYR A 17 5.11 -3.63 -4.23
CA TYR A 17 6.10 -4.09 -3.26
C TYR A 17 7.32 -3.14 -3.25
N PRO A 18 7.93 -2.85 -2.09
CA PRO A 18 9.02 -1.88 -2.04
C PRO A 18 10.25 -2.41 -2.76
N PRO A 19 10.87 -1.62 -3.65
CA PRO A 19 12.00 -2.05 -4.47
C PRO A 19 13.22 -2.44 -3.62
N GLY A 20 13.38 -1.86 -2.43
CA GLY A 20 14.48 -2.17 -1.51
C GLY A 20 14.42 -3.55 -0.85
N LEU A 21 13.32 -4.30 -1.00
CA LEU A 21 13.20 -5.66 -0.46
C LEU A 21 13.37 -6.76 -1.52
N ASP A 22 13.60 -6.41 -2.79
CA ASP A 22 13.81 -7.37 -3.89
C ASP A 22 12.76 -8.50 -3.94
N ASN A 23 11.49 -8.15 -3.71
CA ASN A 23 10.37 -9.08 -3.60
C ASN A 23 10.60 -10.25 -2.61
N LYS A 24 11.35 -10.00 -1.55
CA LYS A 24 11.57 -10.93 -0.44
C LYS A 24 10.67 -10.62 0.74
N CYS A 25 10.20 -11.67 1.39
CA CYS A 25 9.39 -11.61 2.58
C CYS A 25 10.17 -11.01 3.75
N ILE A 26 9.61 -9.97 4.36
CA ILE A 26 10.19 -9.27 5.52
C ILE A 26 10.48 -10.16 6.75
N ILE A 27 9.88 -11.34 6.83
CA ILE A 27 10.03 -12.24 7.99
C ILE A 27 11.03 -13.37 7.72
N CYS A 28 10.95 -14.02 6.56
CA CYS A 28 11.72 -15.25 6.30
C CYS A 28 12.69 -15.14 5.11
N GLY A 29 12.72 -14.01 4.40
CA GLY A 29 13.61 -13.79 3.26
C GLY A 29 13.28 -14.59 1.99
N ASN A 30 12.27 -15.46 2.00
CA ASN A 30 11.79 -16.15 0.80
C ASN A 30 11.03 -15.20 -0.13
N ASP A 31 10.84 -15.62 -1.37
CA ASP A 31 10.10 -14.82 -2.35
C ASP A 31 8.66 -14.53 -1.91
N VAL A 32 8.14 -13.40 -2.39
CA VAL A 32 6.71 -13.11 -2.35
C VAL A 32 6.13 -13.16 -3.76
N THR A 33 4.86 -13.54 -3.84
CA THR A 33 4.10 -13.54 -5.09
C THR A 33 2.97 -12.52 -5.02
N TYR A 34 2.66 -11.89 -6.14
CA TYR A 34 1.50 -11.02 -6.27
C TYR A 34 0.22 -11.83 -6.13
N CYS A 35 -0.76 -11.28 -5.41
CA CYS A 35 -2.08 -11.89 -5.25
C CYS A 35 -3.16 -11.10 -5.99
N TYR A 36 -3.39 -9.87 -5.56
CA TYR A 36 -4.42 -8.99 -6.12
C TYR A 36 -4.14 -7.54 -5.73
N SER A 37 -4.91 -6.61 -6.28
CA SER A 37 -4.90 -5.20 -5.87
C SER A 37 -6.23 -4.86 -5.20
N ASP A 38 -6.23 -3.94 -4.24
CA ASP A 38 -7.51 -3.45 -3.70
C ASP A 38 -8.27 -2.59 -4.72
N ASN A 39 -9.50 -2.23 -4.34
CA ASN A 39 -10.39 -1.37 -5.13
C ASN A 39 -10.00 0.12 -5.07
N GLY A 40 -8.81 0.43 -4.56
CA GLY A 40 -8.32 1.77 -4.34
C GLY A 40 -9.09 2.58 -3.29
N LYS A 41 -8.45 3.65 -2.83
CA LYS A 41 -9.01 4.63 -1.90
C LYS A 41 -8.67 6.02 -2.40
N LEU A 42 -9.66 6.91 -2.45
CA LEU A 42 -9.39 8.33 -2.67
C LEU A 42 -8.83 8.93 -1.38
N VAL A 43 -7.63 9.49 -1.47
CA VAL A 43 -6.93 10.15 -0.38
C VAL A 43 -6.75 11.61 -0.74
N ARG A 44 -7.12 12.51 0.17
CA ARG A 44 -6.90 13.94 0.00
C ARG A 44 -5.56 14.32 0.61
N THR A 45 -4.68 14.88 -0.20
CA THR A 45 -3.38 15.40 0.21
C THR A 45 -3.37 16.92 0.10
N LEU A 46 -2.28 17.57 0.53
CA LEU A 46 -2.11 19.01 0.36
C LEU A 46 -1.94 19.41 -1.12
N GLU A 47 -1.51 18.48 -1.97
CA GLU A 47 -1.24 18.69 -3.40
C GLU A 47 -2.44 18.34 -4.29
N GLY A 48 -3.48 17.71 -3.74
CA GLY A 48 -4.67 17.30 -4.48
C GLY A 48 -5.24 15.96 -4.04
N GLU A 49 -6.20 15.45 -4.81
CA GLU A 49 -6.77 14.12 -4.59
C GLU A 49 -5.94 13.05 -5.32
N ILE A 50 -5.61 11.97 -4.60
CA ILE A 50 -4.90 10.81 -5.14
C ILE A 50 -5.79 9.59 -4.98
N TYR A 51 -6.02 8.86 -6.07
CA TYR A 51 -6.63 7.54 -6.03
C TYR A 51 -5.55 6.48 -5.82
N GLN A 52 -5.37 6.08 -4.56
CA GLN A 52 -4.35 5.15 -4.14
C GLN A 52 -4.84 3.71 -4.31
N VAL A 53 -4.16 2.90 -5.13
CA VAL A 53 -4.40 1.46 -5.30
C VAL A 53 -3.24 0.67 -4.71
N VAL A 54 -3.51 -0.30 -3.83
CA VAL A 54 -2.45 -1.10 -3.18
C VAL A 54 -2.42 -2.51 -3.76
N ASN A 55 -1.23 -2.94 -4.20
CA ASN A 55 -0.98 -4.32 -4.61
C ASN A 55 -0.62 -5.16 -3.38
N TYR A 56 -1.28 -6.30 -3.21
CA TYR A 56 -1.03 -7.22 -2.11
C TYR A 56 -0.28 -8.46 -2.58
N TYR A 57 0.55 -8.97 -1.69
CA TYR A 57 1.46 -10.08 -1.92
C TYR A 57 1.35 -11.10 -0.78
N SER A 58 1.75 -12.34 -1.03
CA SER A 58 1.87 -13.39 -0.03
C SER A 58 3.23 -14.08 -0.15
N CYS A 59 3.77 -14.56 0.96
CA CYS A 59 5.03 -15.31 0.95
C CYS A 59 4.84 -16.70 0.33
N THR A 60 5.78 -17.11 -0.51
CA THR A 60 5.75 -18.43 -1.17
C THR A 60 6.05 -19.59 -0.20
N ASN A 61 6.75 -19.31 0.90
CA ASN A 61 7.04 -20.31 1.94
C ASN A 61 5.81 -20.57 2.81
N LYS A 62 5.20 -21.76 2.65
CA LYS A 62 3.98 -22.20 3.36
C LYS A 62 4.13 -22.29 4.88
N ASP A 63 5.35 -22.47 5.38
CA ASP A 63 5.62 -22.54 6.83
C ASP A 63 5.75 -21.13 7.44
N CYS A 64 5.97 -20.11 6.61
CA CYS A 64 6.02 -18.72 7.06
C CYS A 64 4.62 -18.24 7.45
N LYS A 65 4.53 -17.50 8.57
CA LYS A 65 3.29 -16.82 8.99
C LYS A 65 2.73 -15.90 7.90
N MET A 66 3.62 -15.30 7.10
CA MET A 66 3.26 -14.39 6.01
C MET A 66 2.65 -15.08 4.79
N SER A 67 2.67 -16.41 4.69
CA SER A 67 1.97 -17.13 3.61
C SER A 67 0.46 -17.23 3.85
N LYS A 68 0.04 -17.11 5.11
CA LYS A 68 -1.37 -17.22 5.54
C LYS A 68 -2.13 -15.91 5.44
N ILE A 69 -1.44 -14.81 5.14
CA ILE A 69 -2.01 -13.47 5.02
C ILE A 69 -1.55 -12.83 3.72
N VAL A 70 -2.23 -11.76 3.34
CA VAL A 70 -1.79 -10.89 2.24
C VAL A 70 -1.33 -9.55 2.81
N PHE A 71 -0.26 -9.00 2.25
CA PHE A 71 0.37 -7.80 2.81
C PHE A 71 1.06 -6.96 1.73
N ASN A 72 1.31 -5.71 2.07
CA ASN A 72 2.24 -4.85 1.35
C ASN A 72 2.97 -3.98 2.40
N PRO A 73 4.30 -4.10 2.53
CA PRO A 73 5.07 -3.33 3.51
C PRO A 73 5.34 -1.89 3.06
N SER A 74 5.04 -1.53 1.81
CA SER A 74 5.17 -0.15 1.34
C SER A 74 4.24 0.79 2.13
N PRO A 75 4.72 2.01 2.47
CA PRO A 75 3.91 2.98 3.18
C PRO A 75 2.69 3.41 2.33
N ARG A 76 1.55 3.59 2.99
CA ARG A 76 0.33 4.16 2.39
C ARG A 76 0.22 5.64 2.74
N ILE A 77 -0.49 6.40 1.92
CA ILE A 77 -0.86 7.82 2.14
C ILE A 77 -2.03 7.92 3.15
N ASP A 78 -2.48 6.80 3.72
CA ASP A 78 -3.56 6.82 4.68
C ASP A 78 -3.06 7.25 6.06
N TYR A 79 -3.27 8.53 6.38
CA TYR A 79 -2.97 9.11 7.69
C TYR A 79 -4.14 8.98 8.68
N SER A 80 -5.25 8.32 8.30
CA SER A 80 -6.39 8.16 9.20
C SER A 80 -5.97 7.45 10.49
N GLY A 81 -6.10 8.14 11.63
CA GLY A 81 -5.70 7.64 12.96
C GLY A 81 -4.38 8.19 13.50
N ARG A 82 -3.62 8.97 12.70
CA ARG A 82 -2.48 9.75 13.24
C ARG A 82 -2.99 11.06 13.81
N HIS A 83 -2.62 11.32 15.06
CA HIS A 83 -2.86 12.60 15.71
C HIS A 83 -1.54 13.36 15.68
N PHE A 84 -1.54 14.58 15.12
CA PHE A 84 -0.41 15.47 15.30
C PHE A 84 -0.44 15.98 16.75
N GLY A 85 0.70 15.92 17.43
CA GLY A 85 0.84 16.58 18.71
C GLY A 85 0.68 18.10 18.54
N ALA A 86 0.27 18.78 19.60
CA ALA A 86 0.10 20.24 19.61
C ALA A 86 1.40 21.00 19.28
N ASP A 87 2.56 20.34 19.37
CA ASP A 87 3.89 20.85 19.04
C ASP A 87 4.11 21.10 17.55
N VAL A 88 3.31 20.52 16.67
CA VAL A 88 3.47 20.64 15.21
C VAL A 88 2.87 21.95 14.65
N PHE A 89 1.98 22.61 15.38
CA PHE A 89 1.23 23.79 14.92
C PHE A 89 1.81 25.14 15.38
N ARG A 90 3.11 25.21 15.66
CA ARG A 90 3.73 26.44 16.21
C ARG A 90 4.31 27.35 15.14
#